data_AF-A0A2G9C5C4-F1
#
_entry.id   AF-A0A2G9C5C4-F1
#
_cell.length_a   1.000
_cell.length_b   1.000
_cell.length_c   1.000
_cell.angle_alpha   90.00
_cell.angle_beta   90.00
_cell.angle_gamma   90.00
#
_symmetry.space_group_name_H-M   'P 1'
#
loop_
_entity.id
_entity.type
_entity.pdbx_description
1 polymer ?
#
loop_
_entity_poly.entity_id
_entity_poly.type
_entity_poly.pdbx_seq_one_letter_code
_entity_poly.pdbx_strand_id
1 'polypeptide(L)'
;MIIDAHLHCTGRETTDDVLRTLDEAGIDVGVLLAPFLGDGYSLDDAASLRRANEHLARLVRHHPDRLVGFAVVDPRHPDAPDDLRHAIEELGLRGCKMVPTGWYPYEERVQPVFAVANEHALPLLFHSGIFIDGRSGRFCRPTYFEALRDHPRTRVALAHMGWPWTDEALAVALIDRIHGVPHERAQFRLDISFGPPPPYRREVLARMLDVLGAGSLQFGSDCFLPCSGAHVRERKQWVVDLMDELDLGADTRERLWSGTAAAWLGLSTAATTTTLAGAHHVGADTARPHAGLLAGSSGASGAGGGGDYAPRPWRPVCC
;
A
#
# COMPACT_ATOMS: atom_id res chain seq x y z
N MET A 1 -12.41 -2.39 -12.34
CA MET A 1 -10.94 -2.41 -12.24
C MET A 1 -10.56 -2.76 -10.81
N ILE A 2 -9.59 -3.65 -10.62
CA ILE A 2 -8.95 -3.98 -9.35
C ILE A 2 -7.44 -3.93 -9.58
N ILE A 3 -6.75 -3.18 -8.72
CA ILE A 3 -5.30 -3.06 -8.73
C ILE A 3 -4.76 -3.75 -7.49
N ASP A 4 -3.95 -4.78 -7.66
CA ASP A 4 -3.15 -5.33 -6.58
C ASP A 4 -1.84 -4.55 -6.49
N ALA A 5 -1.73 -3.69 -5.48
CA ALA A 5 -0.60 -2.77 -5.35
C ALA A 5 0.65 -3.41 -4.71
N HIS A 6 0.63 -4.72 -4.39
CA HIS A 6 1.70 -5.36 -3.64
C HIS A 6 1.81 -6.86 -3.96
N LEU A 7 2.58 -7.19 -5.00
CA LEU A 7 2.92 -8.57 -5.37
C LEU A 7 4.43 -8.78 -5.42
N HIS A 8 4.94 -9.74 -4.65
CA HIS A 8 6.35 -10.07 -4.62
C HIS A 8 6.73 -11.03 -5.75
N CYS A 9 7.74 -10.68 -6.53
CA CYS A 9 8.41 -11.61 -7.44
C CYS A 9 9.41 -12.50 -6.68
N THR A 10 9.67 -13.73 -7.17
CA THR A 10 10.77 -14.58 -6.66
C THR A 10 11.87 -14.80 -7.69
N GLY A 11 11.69 -14.32 -8.93
CA GLY A 11 12.63 -14.49 -10.03
C GLY A 11 12.47 -15.81 -10.78
N ARG A 12 11.43 -16.59 -10.46
CA ARG A 12 11.13 -17.89 -11.07
C ARG A 12 9.90 -17.86 -11.97
N GLU A 13 9.08 -16.83 -11.81
CA GLU A 13 7.88 -16.58 -12.59
C GLU A 13 8.18 -16.20 -14.04
N THR A 14 7.29 -16.62 -14.93
CA THR A 14 7.21 -16.10 -16.31
C THR A 14 6.08 -15.08 -16.42
N THR A 15 6.12 -14.23 -17.45
CA THR A 15 5.05 -13.24 -17.69
C THR A 15 3.68 -13.92 -17.81
N ASP A 16 3.61 -15.06 -18.50
CA ASP A 16 2.37 -15.82 -18.68
C ASP A 16 1.85 -16.40 -17.37
N ASP A 17 2.73 -16.85 -16.47
CA ASP A 17 2.34 -17.32 -15.14
C ASP A 17 1.71 -16.19 -14.33
N VAL A 18 2.32 -15.01 -14.34
CA VAL A 18 1.78 -13.84 -13.62
C VAL A 18 0.43 -13.45 -14.18
N LEU A 19 0.30 -13.28 -15.50
CA LEU A 19 -0.96 -12.88 -16.13
C LEU A 19 -2.08 -13.89 -15.84
N ARG A 20 -1.78 -15.19 -15.96
CA ARG A 20 -2.73 -16.26 -15.61
C ARG A 20 -3.17 -16.18 -14.16
N THR A 21 -2.25 -15.96 -13.22
CA THR A 21 -2.58 -15.78 -11.80
C THR A 21 -3.49 -14.57 -11.58
N LEU A 22 -3.21 -13.44 -12.24
CA LEU A 22 -4.05 -12.23 -12.15
C LEU A 22 -5.45 -12.45 -12.75
N ASP A 23 -5.53 -13.08 -13.93
CA ASP A 23 -6.80 -13.36 -14.63
C ASP A 23 -7.67 -14.30 -13.80
N GLU A 24 -7.10 -15.40 -13.31
CA GLU A 24 -7.77 -16.30 -12.39
C GLU A 24 -8.24 -15.55 -11.13
N ALA A 25 -7.43 -14.63 -10.61
CA ALA A 25 -7.78 -13.86 -9.42
C ALA A 25 -8.79 -12.73 -9.65
N GLY A 26 -9.09 -12.40 -10.91
CA GLY A 26 -9.86 -11.22 -11.28
C GLY A 26 -9.17 -9.92 -10.86
N ILE A 27 -7.86 -9.83 -11.10
CA ILE A 27 -7.04 -8.63 -10.90
C ILE A 27 -6.71 -8.03 -12.27
N ASP A 28 -7.05 -6.76 -12.45
CA ASP A 28 -6.83 -6.05 -13.71
C ASP A 28 -5.40 -5.55 -13.83
N VAL A 29 -4.81 -5.02 -12.74
CA VAL A 29 -3.42 -4.53 -12.75
C VAL A 29 -2.66 -5.07 -11.55
N GLY A 30 -1.46 -5.62 -11.78
CA GLY A 30 -0.55 -6.06 -10.72
C GLY A 30 0.68 -5.15 -10.62
N VAL A 31 0.97 -4.67 -9.41
CA VAL A 31 2.24 -4.01 -9.08
C VAL A 31 3.24 -5.07 -8.62
N LEU A 32 4.19 -5.37 -9.48
CA LEU A 32 5.20 -6.40 -9.26
C LEU A 32 6.45 -5.79 -8.65
N LEU A 33 6.88 -6.34 -7.51
CA LEU A 33 8.04 -5.87 -6.75
C LEU A 33 9.24 -6.75 -7.11
N ALA A 34 10.37 -6.14 -7.48
CA ALA A 34 11.56 -6.87 -7.92
C ALA A 34 11.98 -7.97 -6.91
N PRO A 35 12.37 -9.16 -7.40
CA PRO A 35 12.64 -10.30 -6.54
C PRO A 35 13.93 -10.14 -5.75
N PHE A 36 14.00 -10.82 -4.61
CA PHE A 36 15.27 -11.05 -3.93
C PHE A 36 15.88 -12.32 -4.52
N LEU A 37 16.89 -12.18 -5.38
CA LEU A 37 17.53 -13.32 -6.06
C LEU A 37 18.60 -14.03 -5.21
N GLY A 38 18.93 -13.50 -4.02
CA GLY A 38 19.87 -14.11 -3.08
C GLY A 38 19.17 -14.90 -1.97
N ASP A 39 19.89 -15.84 -1.37
CA ASP A 39 19.39 -16.61 -0.23
C ASP A 39 18.99 -15.69 0.94
N GLY A 40 17.88 -16.02 1.60
CA GLY A 40 17.46 -15.35 2.84
C GLY A 40 16.96 -13.90 2.69
N TYR A 41 16.49 -13.50 1.50
CA TYR A 41 16.00 -12.13 1.24
C TYR A 41 17.06 -11.06 1.53
N SER A 42 18.32 -11.34 1.17
CA SER A 42 19.43 -10.40 1.37
C SER A 42 19.39 -9.26 0.35
N LEU A 43 19.73 -8.07 0.85
CA LEU A 43 19.93 -6.84 0.06
C LEU A 43 21.42 -6.46 -0.05
N ASP A 44 22.33 -7.31 0.42
CA ASP A 44 23.75 -6.96 0.58
C ASP A 44 24.55 -7.05 -0.74
N ASP A 45 24.03 -7.74 -1.76
CA ASP A 45 24.67 -7.82 -3.08
C ASP A 45 24.00 -6.86 -4.08
N ALA A 46 24.62 -5.69 -4.28
CA ALA A 46 24.14 -4.68 -5.24
C ALA A 46 24.03 -5.23 -6.67
N ALA A 47 24.93 -6.12 -7.10
CA ALA A 47 24.85 -6.72 -8.44
C ALA A 47 23.65 -7.66 -8.57
N SER A 48 23.27 -8.34 -7.50
CA SER A 48 22.03 -9.13 -7.44
C SER A 48 20.79 -8.25 -7.59
N LEU A 49 20.76 -7.09 -6.92
CA LEU A 49 19.64 -6.13 -7.04
C LEU A 49 19.51 -5.58 -8.47
N ARG A 50 20.63 -5.27 -9.13
CA ARG A 50 20.62 -4.87 -10.55
C ARG A 50 20.02 -5.96 -11.45
N ARG A 51 20.46 -7.22 -11.29
CA ARG A 51 19.90 -8.36 -12.04
C ARG A 51 18.41 -8.59 -11.75
N ALA A 52 17.97 -8.34 -10.52
CA ALA A 52 16.56 -8.43 -10.14
C ALA A 52 15.72 -7.37 -10.87
N ASN A 53 16.20 -6.13 -10.94
CA ASN A 53 15.56 -5.06 -11.70
C ASN A 53 15.50 -5.37 -13.20
N GLU A 54 16.57 -5.89 -13.79
CA GLU A 54 16.58 -6.33 -15.20
C GLU A 54 15.60 -7.48 -15.45
N HIS A 55 15.52 -8.45 -14.54
CA HIS A 55 14.55 -9.54 -14.61
C HIS A 55 13.12 -8.99 -14.61
N LEU A 56 12.80 -8.13 -13.64
CA LEU A 56 11.48 -7.52 -13.53
C LEU A 56 11.13 -6.69 -14.78
N ALA A 57 12.09 -5.92 -15.30
CA ALA A 57 11.90 -5.13 -16.51
C ALA A 57 11.52 -6.01 -17.70
N ARG A 58 12.18 -7.16 -17.88
CA ARG A 58 11.80 -8.15 -18.90
C ARG A 58 10.40 -8.71 -18.68
N LEU A 59 10.05 -9.00 -17.43
CA LEU A 59 8.75 -9.58 -17.05
C LEU A 59 7.58 -8.65 -17.42
N VAL A 60 7.72 -7.35 -17.23
CA VAL A 60 6.63 -6.36 -17.42
C VAL A 60 6.61 -5.69 -18.80
N ARG A 61 7.72 -5.75 -19.56
CA ARG A 61 7.96 -4.95 -20.79
C ARG A 61 6.81 -4.94 -21.79
N HIS A 62 6.17 -6.09 -22.01
CA HIS A 62 5.18 -6.27 -23.09
C HIS A 62 3.72 -6.12 -22.63
N HIS A 63 3.48 -5.83 -21.35
CA HIS A 63 2.14 -5.73 -20.77
C HIS A 63 2.00 -4.51 -19.84
N PRO A 64 2.38 -3.28 -20.26
CA PRO A 64 2.37 -2.10 -19.40
C PRO A 64 0.97 -1.65 -18.96
N ASP A 65 -0.08 -2.18 -19.59
CA ASP A 65 -1.49 -1.98 -19.23
C ASP A 65 -1.95 -2.90 -18.09
N ARG A 66 -1.24 -4.01 -17.86
CA ARG A 66 -1.57 -5.03 -16.83
C ARG A 66 -0.53 -5.10 -15.71
N LEU A 67 0.75 -4.84 -16.02
CA LEU A 67 1.87 -5.09 -15.12
C LEU A 67 2.68 -3.81 -14.90
N VAL A 68 2.86 -3.43 -13.65
CA VAL A 68 3.67 -2.27 -13.26
C VAL A 68 4.85 -2.76 -12.41
N GLY A 69 6.07 -2.59 -12.91
CA GLY A 69 7.28 -3.03 -12.20
C GLY A 69 7.84 -1.98 -11.25
N PHE A 70 8.12 -2.37 -10.01
CA PHE A 70 8.80 -1.57 -9.00
C PHE A 70 10.21 -2.10 -8.76
N ALA A 71 11.20 -1.24 -8.99
CA ALA A 71 12.61 -1.53 -8.76
C ALA A 71 12.89 -1.81 -7.28
N VAL A 72 13.98 -2.51 -7.00
CA VAL A 72 14.58 -2.65 -5.67
C VAL A 72 15.95 -1.99 -5.66
N VAL A 73 16.23 -1.21 -4.61
CA VAL A 73 17.55 -0.70 -4.27
C VAL A 73 17.73 -0.75 -2.76
N ASP A 74 18.98 -0.76 -2.31
CA ASP A 74 19.31 -0.60 -0.89
C ASP A 74 20.21 0.63 -0.71
N PRO A 75 19.73 1.69 -0.04
CA PRO A 75 20.52 2.90 0.22
C PRO A 75 21.82 2.70 1.01
N ARG A 76 22.08 1.51 1.57
CA ARG A 76 23.39 1.17 2.13
C ARG A 76 24.48 1.08 1.06
N HIS A 77 24.11 0.84 -0.20
CA HIS A 77 25.04 0.80 -1.33
C HIS A 77 25.31 2.21 -1.86
N PRO A 78 26.59 2.61 -2.04
CA PRO A 78 26.93 3.93 -2.56
C PRO A 78 26.30 4.24 -3.93
N ASP A 79 26.18 3.23 -4.79
CA ASP A 79 25.66 3.37 -6.16
C ASP A 79 24.12 3.27 -6.24
N ALA A 80 23.42 3.11 -5.11
CA ALA A 80 21.97 2.97 -5.08
C ALA A 80 21.19 4.12 -5.77
N PRO A 81 21.62 5.39 -5.71
CA PRO A 81 20.96 6.46 -6.45
C PRO A 81 21.06 6.29 -7.97
N ASP A 82 22.25 5.91 -8.47
CA ASP A 82 22.49 5.67 -9.89
C ASP A 82 21.76 4.41 -10.37
N ASP A 83 21.68 3.39 -9.52
CA ASP A 83 20.91 2.16 -9.79
C ASP A 83 19.42 2.42 -9.88
N LEU A 84 18.89 3.27 -8.99
CA LEU A 84 17.50 3.69 -9.07
C LEU A 84 17.27 4.48 -10.37
N ARG A 85 18.14 5.44 -10.70
CA ARG A 85 18.02 6.22 -11.93
C ARG A 85 18.02 5.32 -13.17
N HIS A 86 18.97 4.39 -13.26
CA HIS A 86 19.04 3.43 -14.36
C HIS A 86 17.78 2.57 -14.46
N ALA A 87 17.26 2.08 -13.34
CA ALA A 87 16.05 1.28 -13.32
C ALA A 87 14.81 2.04 -13.84
N ILE A 88 14.73 3.35 -13.59
CA ILE A 88 13.61 4.19 -14.05
C ILE A 88 13.81 4.64 -15.50
N GLU A 89 14.98 5.19 -15.84
CA GLU A 89 15.23 5.83 -17.13
C GLU A 89 15.48 4.81 -18.25
N GLU A 90 16.23 3.74 -17.98
CA GLU A 90 16.69 2.80 -19.01
C GLU A 90 15.88 1.50 -19.01
N LEU A 91 15.52 0.98 -17.83
CA LEU A 91 14.72 -0.26 -17.73
C LEU A 91 13.21 -0.01 -17.79
N GLY A 92 12.76 1.24 -17.64
CA GLY A 92 11.35 1.62 -17.71
C GLY A 92 10.50 1.15 -16.52
N LEU A 93 11.12 0.81 -15.39
CA LEU A 93 10.39 0.53 -14.16
C LEU A 93 9.72 1.81 -13.64
N ARG A 94 8.60 1.67 -12.95
CA ARG A 94 7.64 2.78 -12.70
C ARG A 94 7.52 3.18 -11.24
N GLY A 95 8.26 2.53 -10.36
CA GLY A 95 8.28 2.77 -8.93
C GLY A 95 9.47 2.08 -8.26
N CYS A 96 9.56 2.20 -6.94
CA CYS A 96 10.57 1.48 -6.17
C CYS A 96 9.99 0.92 -4.87
N LYS A 97 10.30 -0.35 -4.58
CA LYS A 97 10.10 -0.98 -3.28
C LYS A 97 11.41 -0.92 -2.49
N MET A 98 11.34 -0.43 -1.26
CA MET A 98 12.47 -0.45 -0.35
C MET A 98 12.07 -1.16 0.95
N VAL A 99 13.04 -1.89 1.51
CA VAL A 99 12.89 -2.63 2.77
C VAL A 99 14.00 -2.18 3.70
N PRO A 100 13.72 -1.32 4.68
CA PRO A 100 14.74 -0.84 5.61
C PRO A 100 15.32 -1.98 6.47
N THR A 101 16.56 -2.39 6.17
CA THR A 101 17.32 -3.41 6.91
C THR A 101 18.74 -2.90 7.18
N GLY A 102 18.94 -2.23 8.33
CA GLY A 102 20.25 -1.68 8.68
C GLY A 102 20.43 -0.21 8.33
N TRP A 103 19.35 0.51 8.05
CA TRP A 103 19.32 1.95 7.81
C TRP A 103 17.97 2.54 8.22
N TYR A 104 17.96 3.77 8.73
CA TYR A 104 16.76 4.55 8.97
C TYR A 104 16.53 5.57 7.84
N PRO A 105 15.27 5.83 7.44
CA PRO A 105 14.95 6.78 6.38
C PRO A 105 15.52 8.21 6.54
N TYR A 106 15.77 8.68 7.77
CA TYR A 106 16.32 10.01 8.04
C TYR A 106 17.85 10.09 7.95
N GLU A 107 18.55 8.98 7.72
CA GLU A 107 20.01 8.99 7.64
C GLU A 107 20.49 9.75 6.39
N GLU A 108 21.58 10.52 6.52
CA GLU A 108 22.14 11.32 5.43
C GLU A 108 22.51 10.47 4.21
N ARG A 109 23.07 9.27 4.43
CA ARG A 109 23.42 8.32 3.35
C ARG A 109 22.21 7.81 2.55
N VAL A 110 21.00 7.92 3.10
CA VAL A 110 19.77 7.47 2.45
C VAL A 110 19.19 8.56 1.54
N GLN A 111 19.39 9.83 1.89
CA GLN A 111 18.79 10.97 1.21
C GLN A 111 19.07 11.05 -0.30
N PRO A 112 20.27 10.69 -0.81
CA PRO A 112 20.52 10.68 -2.25
C PRO A 112 19.56 9.80 -3.05
N VAL A 113 19.15 8.64 -2.52
CA VAL A 113 18.17 7.76 -3.17
C VAL A 113 16.79 8.43 -3.19
N PHE A 114 16.40 9.09 -2.10
CA PHE A 114 15.13 9.82 -2.04
C PHE A 114 15.12 11.05 -2.93
N ALA A 115 16.26 11.72 -3.12
CA ALA A 115 16.41 12.84 -4.04
C ALA A 115 16.16 12.39 -5.49
N VAL A 116 16.71 11.24 -5.91
CA VAL A 116 16.41 10.65 -7.22
C VAL A 116 14.91 10.32 -7.34
N ALA A 117 14.33 9.66 -6.33
CA ALA A 117 12.89 9.38 -6.33
C ALA A 117 12.03 10.66 -6.45
N ASN A 118 12.44 11.74 -5.80
CA ASN A 118 11.77 13.04 -5.84
C ASN A 118 11.84 13.70 -7.23
N GLU A 119 13.01 13.63 -7.89
CA GLU A 119 13.21 14.16 -9.25
C GLU A 119 12.18 13.59 -10.23
N HIS A 120 11.94 12.27 -10.14
CA HIS A 120 11.01 11.53 -11.00
C HIS A 120 9.57 11.46 -10.47
N ALA A 121 9.25 12.13 -9.35
CA ALA A 121 7.95 12.04 -8.67
C ALA A 121 7.50 10.58 -8.45
N LEU A 122 8.45 9.75 -8.03
CA LEU A 122 8.35 8.30 -8.08
C LEU A 122 7.36 7.75 -7.04
N PRO A 123 6.50 6.79 -7.40
CA PRO A 123 5.81 5.94 -6.45
C PRO A 123 6.81 5.08 -5.67
N LEU A 124 6.78 5.19 -4.34
CA LEU A 124 7.59 4.42 -3.42
C LEU A 124 6.68 3.53 -2.58
N LEU A 125 7.04 2.26 -2.45
CA LEU A 125 6.44 1.35 -1.49
C LEU A 125 7.50 0.99 -0.45
N PHE A 126 7.22 1.21 0.82
CA PHE A 126 8.10 0.75 1.90
C PHE A 126 7.47 -0.42 2.63
N HIS A 127 8.28 -1.44 2.94
CA HIS A 127 7.89 -2.34 4.01
C HIS A 127 7.81 -1.54 5.32
N SER A 128 6.68 -1.63 6.02
CA SER A 128 6.46 -1.00 7.32
C SER A 128 5.87 -2.00 8.29
N GLY A 129 6.34 -1.99 9.53
CA GLY A 129 5.94 -2.94 10.55
C GLY A 129 6.97 -4.02 10.87
N ILE A 130 6.51 -5.07 11.54
CA ILE A 130 7.33 -6.21 11.95
C ILE A 130 7.33 -7.28 10.87
N PHE A 131 8.52 -7.81 10.56
CA PHE A 131 8.66 -8.93 9.62
C PHE A 131 8.04 -10.21 10.19
N ILE A 132 7.27 -10.91 9.35
CA ILE A 132 6.65 -12.18 9.72
C ILE A 132 7.69 -13.29 9.94
N ASP A 133 8.86 -13.18 9.31
CA ASP A 133 9.99 -14.11 9.44
C ASP A 133 10.80 -13.93 10.74
N GLY A 134 10.41 -12.99 11.60
CA GLY A 134 11.06 -12.72 12.88
C GLY A 134 12.28 -11.80 12.81
N ARG A 135 12.68 -11.31 11.63
CA ARG A 135 13.70 -10.26 11.53
C ARG A 135 13.25 -8.99 12.25
N SER A 136 14.22 -8.24 12.77
CA SER A 136 13.92 -7.00 13.48
C SER A 136 13.32 -5.95 12.55
N GLY A 137 12.05 -5.58 12.78
CA GLY A 137 11.39 -4.46 12.11
C GLY A 137 11.77 -3.08 12.66
N ARG A 138 12.86 -2.96 13.45
CA ARG A 138 13.22 -1.71 14.15
C ARG A 138 13.45 -0.51 13.23
N PHE A 139 13.73 -0.75 11.96
CA PHE A 139 13.95 0.27 10.93
C PHE A 139 12.68 0.64 10.16
N CYS A 140 11.61 -0.14 10.35
CA CYS A 140 10.37 -0.10 9.55
C CYS A 140 9.21 0.57 10.29
N ARG A 141 9.49 1.26 11.40
CA ARG A 141 8.49 1.99 12.20
C ARG A 141 7.97 3.20 11.39
N PRO A 142 6.64 3.40 11.28
CA PRO A 142 6.06 4.39 10.37
C PRO A 142 6.59 5.81 10.54
N THR A 143 6.82 6.26 11.78
CA THR A 143 7.32 7.61 12.10
C THR A 143 8.64 7.96 11.46
N TYR A 144 9.49 6.99 11.11
CA TYR A 144 10.75 7.30 10.43
C TYR A 144 10.55 7.75 8.98
N PHE A 145 9.47 7.33 8.33
CA PHE A 145 9.21 7.71 6.93
C PHE A 145 8.76 9.16 6.79
N GLU A 146 8.50 9.90 7.88
CA GLU A 146 8.27 11.35 7.84
C GLU A 146 9.42 12.11 7.17
N ALA A 147 10.64 11.55 7.16
CA ALA A 147 11.78 12.07 6.43
C ALA A 147 11.52 12.28 4.92
N LEU A 148 10.58 11.53 4.32
CA LEU A 148 10.21 11.72 2.91
C LEU A 148 9.51 13.07 2.66
N ARG A 149 9.08 13.79 3.71
CA ARG A 149 8.50 15.14 3.56
C ARG A 149 9.50 16.16 3.02
N ASP A 150 10.81 15.92 3.18
CA ASP A 150 11.86 16.71 2.53
C ASP A 150 11.93 16.47 1.01
N HIS A 151 11.23 15.45 0.52
CA HIS A 151 11.16 14.98 -0.86
C HIS A 151 9.69 14.97 -1.36
N PRO A 152 9.01 16.14 -1.41
CA PRO A 152 7.56 16.25 -1.49
C PRO A 152 6.93 15.80 -2.82
N ARG A 153 7.72 15.53 -3.86
CA ARG A 153 7.21 15.02 -5.15
C ARG A 153 7.07 13.50 -5.15
N THR A 154 7.68 12.81 -4.18
CA THR A 154 7.51 11.35 -4.04
C THR A 154 6.06 11.01 -3.70
N ARG A 155 5.64 9.78 -4.02
CA ARG A 155 4.31 9.27 -3.67
C ARG A 155 4.48 7.98 -2.88
N VAL A 156 4.29 8.04 -1.57
CA VAL A 156 4.69 7.00 -0.62
C VAL A 156 3.49 6.14 -0.22
N ALA A 157 3.66 4.82 -0.32
CA ALA A 157 2.81 3.81 0.29
C ALA A 157 3.59 3.10 1.41
N LEU A 158 2.98 3.01 2.60
CA LEU A 158 3.50 2.20 3.71
C LEU A 158 2.72 0.90 3.81
N ALA A 159 3.45 -0.21 3.89
CA ALA A 159 2.81 -1.52 3.85
C ALA A 159 2.16 -1.95 5.15
N HIS A 160 1.22 -2.90 5.02
CA HIS A 160 0.69 -3.69 6.13
C HIS A 160 0.03 -2.85 7.23
N MET A 161 -0.51 -1.68 6.86
CA MET A 161 -1.04 -0.68 7.81
C MET A 161 -0.04 -0.31 8.93
N GLY A 162 1.27 -0.53 8.73
CA GLY A 162 2.33 -0.27 9.71
C GLY A 162 2.32 -1.17 10.94
N TRP A 163 1.71 -2.36 10.90
CA TRP A 163 1.53 -3.23 12.07
C TRP A 163 2.85 -3.53 12.83
N PRO A 164 2.92 -3.34 14.17
CA PRO A 164 1.83 -3.01 15.10
C PRO A 164 1.60 -1.51 15.34
N TRP A 165 2.44 -0.64 14.78
CA TRP A 165 2.38 0.82 14.96
C TRP A 165 1.33 1.49 14.07
N THR A 166 0.13 0.92 14.06
CA THR A 166 -0.97 1.36 13.19
C THR A 166 -1.38 2.81 13.43
N ASP A 167 -1.38 3.26 14.69
CA ASP A 167 -1.65 4.65 15.05
C ASP A 167 -0.57 5.62 14.53
N GLU A 168 0.69 5.18 14.45
CA GLU A 168 1.76 5.98 13.85
C GLU A 168 1.63 6.06 12.34
N ALA A 169 1.34 4.94 11.67
CA ALA A 169 1.10 4.94 10.23
C ALA A 169 -0.07 5.86 9.86
N LEU A 170 -1.14 5.82 10.65
CA LEU A 170 -2.28 6.72 10.55
C LEU A 170 -1.85 8.17 10.76
N ALA A 171 -1.08 8.48 11.81
CA ALA A 171 -0.62 9.84 12.08
C ALA A 171 0.24 10.41 10.93
N VAL A 172 1.17 9.61 10.39
CA VAL A 172 2.04 10.01 9.27
C VAL A 172 1.20 10.34 8.03
N ALA A 173 0.22 9.50 7.69
CA ALA A 173 -0.65 9.71 6.53
C ALA A 173 -1.66 10.87 6.74
N LEU A 174 -2.08 11.12 7.98
CA LEU A 174 -3.09 12.13 8.33
C LEU A 174 -2.60 13.56 8.10
N ILE A 175 -1.30 13.83 8.23
CA ILE A 175 -0.74 15.19 8.10
C ILE A 175 -1.16 15.85 6.78
N ASP A 176 -1.15 15.12 5.66
CA ASP A 176 -1.54 15.68 4.36
C ASP A 176 -3.01 16.15 4.37
N ARG A 177 -3.88 15.43 5.08
CA ARG A 177 -5.30 15.81 5.26
C ARG A 177 -5.47 17.02 6.18
N ILE A 178 -4.69 17.10 7.25
CA ILE A 178 -4.66 18.29 8.14
C ILE A 178 -4.31 19.54 7.35
N HIS A 179 -3.40 19.43 6.39
CA HIS A 179 -3.01 20.53 5.50
C HIS A 179 -3.96 20.74 4.30
N GLY A 180 -5.09 20.00 4.23
CA GLY A 180 -6.09 20.16 3.18
C GLY A 180 -5.65 19.60 1.82
N VAL A 181 -4.64 18.73 1.76
CA VAL A 181 -4.21 18.09 0.53
C VAL A 181 -5.28 17.07 0.07
N PRO A 182 -5.76 17.14 -1.18
CA PRO A 182 -6.66 16.14 -1.74
C PRO A 182 -6.00 14.76 -1.82
N HIS A 183 -6.78 13.68 -1.70
CA HIS A 183 -6.28 12.31 -1.71
C HIS A 183 -5.39 11.99 -2.92
N GLU A 184 -5.77 12.48 -4.09
CA GLU A 184 -5.06 12.28 -5.35
C GLU A 184 -3.65 12.87 -5.33
N ARG A 185 -3.42 13.88 -4.47
CA ARG A 185 -2.14 14.59 -4.31
C ARG A 185 -1.45 14.31 -2.99
N ALA A 186 -2.06 13.52 -2.10
CA ALA A 186 -1.46 13.16 -0.82
C ALA A 186 -0.13 12.44 -1.07
N GLN A 187 0.91 12.78 -0.33
CA GLN A 187 2.19 12.12 -0.40
C GLN A 187 2.06 10.71 0.17
N PHE A 188 1.44 10.57 1.34
CA PHE A 188 1.36 9.29 2.07
C PHE A 188 0.00 8.60 1.92
N ARG A 189 0.06 7.27 1.75
CA ARG A 189 -1.07 6.34 1.80
C ARG A 189 -0.62 5.02 2.41
N LEU A 190 -1.57 4.15 2.74
CA LEU A 190 -1.31 2.85 3.34
C LEU A 190 -1.87 1.75 2.45
N ASP A 191 -1.12 0.67 2.24
CA ASP A 191 -1.75 -0.56 1.74
C ASP A 191 -2.36 -1.36 2.90
N ILE A 192 -3.47 -2.02 2.60
CA ILE A 192 -4.25 -2.82 3.55
C ILE A 192 -3.90 -4.31 3.46
N SER A 193 -2.70 -4.63 2.94
CA SER A 193 -2.21 -5.99 2.83
C SER A 193 -1.97 -6.63 4.20
N PHE A 194 -1.38 -7.84 4.22
CA PHE A 194 -1.23 -8.66 5.41
C PHE A 194 -0.47 -7.95 6.55
N GLY A 195 -1.22 -7.28 7.45
CA GLY A 195 -0.67 -6.54 8.58
C GLY A 195 -1.28 -6.97 9.92
N PRO A 196 -2.24 -6.23 10.48
CA PRO A 196 -2.87 -6.61 11.74
C PRO A 196 -3.46 -8.02 11.68
N PRO A 197 -3.31 -8.83 12.73
CA PRO A 197 -3.91 -10.16 12.79
C PRO A 197 -5.45 -10.04 12.84
N PRO A 198 -6.20 -11.12 12.51
CA PRO A 198 -7.65 -11.05 12.35
C PRO A 198 -8.43 -10.36 13.48
N PRO A 199 -8.11 -10.57 14.78
CA PRO A 199 -8.83 -9.87 15.86
C PRO A 199 -8.68 -8.34 15.84
N TYR A 200 -7.60 -7.82 15.27
CA TYR A 200 -7.30 -6.38 15.20
C TYR A 200 -7.70 -5.77 13.85
N ARG A 201 -7.72 -6.58 12.78
CA ARG A 201 -7.78 -6.07 11.41
C ARG A 201 -9.04 -5.24 11.13
N ARG A 202 -10.21 -5.69 11.58
CA ARG A 202 -11.48 -4.95 11.44
C ARG A 202 -11.42 -3.59 12.14
N GLU A 203 -10.95 -3.58 13.38
CA GLU A 203 -10.87 -2.35 14.19
C GLU A 203 -9.86 -1.35 13.62
N VAL A 204 -8.68 -1.81 13.20
CA VAL A 204 -7.65 -0.97 12.58
C VAL A 204 -8.16 -0.38 11.26
N LEU A 205 -8.76 -1.20 10.39
CA LEU A 205 -9.30 -0.72 9.11
C LEU A 205 -10.42 0.30 9.32
N ALA A 206 -11.34 0.06 10.27
CA ALA A 206 -12.40 1.00 10.61
C ALA A 206 -11.83 2.37 11.04
N ARG A 207 -10.88 2.37 11.98
CA ARG A 207 -10.25 3.62 12.45
C ARG A 207 -9.51 4.36 11.33
N MET A 208 -8.80 3.64 10.46
CA MET A 208 -8.12 4.25 9.33
C MET A 208 -9.10 4.84 8.32
N LEU A 209 -10.23 4.18 8.04
CA LEU A 209 -11.29 4.71 7.19
C LEU A 209 -11.93 5.96 7.79
N ASP A 210 -12.21 5.96 9.10
CA ASP A 210 -12.82 7.11 9.78
C ASP A 210 -11.91 8.35 9.78
N VAL A 211 -10.59 8.14 9.94
CA VAL A 211 -9.62 9.24 10.08
C VAL A 211 -9.04 9.69 8.73
N LEU A 212 -8.65 8.73 7.89
CA LEU A 212 -7.98 9.03 6.62
C LEU A 212 -8.96 9.05 5.45
N GLY A 213 -10.02 8.25 5.49
CA GLY A 213 -10.87 7.98 4.34
C GLY A 213 -10.25 6.99 3.35
N ALA A 214 -11.09 6.44 2.47
CA ALA A 214 -10.70 5.40 1.52
C ALA A 214 -9.64 5.86 0.50
N GLY A 215 -9.58 7.16 0.20
CA GLY A 215 -8.62 7.75 -0.75
C GLY A 215 -7.16 7.71 -0.31
N SER A 216 -6.89 7.27 0.93
CA SER A 216 -5.54 7.07 1.47
C SER A 216 -5.24 5.60 1.79
N LEU A 217 -6.13 4.68 1.40
CA LEU A 217 -6.00 3.25 1.62
C LEU A 217 -6.12 2.50 0.28
N GLN A 218 -5.27 1.50 0.05
CA GLN A 218 -5.27 0.73 -1.20
C GLN A 218 -5.10 -0.76 -0.97
N PHE A 219 -5.75 -1.56 -1.82
CA PHE A 219 -5.59 -3.01 -1.83
C PHE A 219 -4.16 -3.42 -2.25
N GLY A 220 -3.62 -4.40 -1.53
CA GLY A 220 -2.45 -5.17 -1.91
C GLY A 220 -2.58 -6.56 -1.30
N SER A 221 -2.25 -7.62 -2.03
CA SER A 221 -2.38 -8.99 -1.51
C SER A 221 -1.20 -9.41 -0.64
N ASP A 222 -0.01 -8.85 -0.90
CA ASP A 222 1.27 -9.30 -0.35
C ASP A 222 1.55 -10.79 -0.65
N CYS A 223 1.10 -11.25 -1.82
CA CYS A 223 1.38 -12.61 -2.31
C CYS A 223 2.74 -12.69 -3.01
N PHE A 224 3.38 -13.86 -2.92
CA PHE A 224 4.64 -14.16 -3.59
C PHE A 224 4.37 -15.00 -4.84
N LEU A 225 4.95 -14.58 -5.97
CA LEU A 225 4.83 -15.23 -7.28
C LEU A 225 6.04 -16.14 -7.54
N PRO A 226 5.86 -17.28 -8.23
CA PRO A 226 4.59 -17.78 -8.75
C PRO A 226 3.70 -18.38 -7.64
N CYS A 227 2.42 -18.03 -7.66
CA CYS A 227 1.38 -18.67 -6.85
C CYS A 227 0.10 -18.85 -7.69
N SER A 228 -0.84 -19.65 -7.21
CA SER A 228 -2.12 -19.85 -7.92
C SER A 228 -3.03 -18.62 -7.82
N GLY A 229 -3.90 -18.40 -8.81
CA GLY A 229 -4.92 -17.35 -8.69
C GLY A 229 -5.83 -17.56 -7.48
N ALA A 230 -6.06 -18.82 -7.06
CA ALA A 230 -6.79 -19.14 -5.84
C ALA A 230 -6.17 -18.52 -4.58
N HIS A 231 -4.85 -18.45 -4.51
CA HIS A 231 -4.15 -17.85 -3.37
C HIS A 231 -4.37 -16.34 -3.29
N VAL A 232 -4.27 -15.63 -4.43
CA VAL A 232 -4.58 -14.19 -4.50
C VAL A 232 -6.08 -13.93 -4.23
N ARG A 233 -6.98 -14.79 -4.74
CA ARG A 233 -8.43 -14.70 -4.44
C ARG A 233 -8.72 -14.84 -2.96
N GLU A 234 -8.00 -15.70 -2.24
CA GLU A 234 -8.15 -15.84 -0.79
C GLU A 234 -7.83 -14.52 -0.07
N ARG A 235 -6.72 -13.85 -0.41
CA ARG A 235 -6.37 -12.54 0.15
C ARG A 235 -7.40 -11.48 -0.19
N LYS A 236 -7.89 -11.48 -1.44
CA LYS A 236 -8.99 -10.60 -1.87
C LYS A 236 -10.26 -10.86 -1.06
N GLN A 237 -10.61 -12.13 -0.82
CA GLN A 237 -11.80 -12.50 -0.06
C GLN A 237 -11.73 -12.01 1.39
N TRP A 238 -10.56 -12.06 2.03
CA TRP A 238 -10.40 -11.49 3.38
C TRP A 238 -10.74 -10.00 3.43
N VAL A 239 -10.40 -9.25 2.37
CA VAL A 239 -10.73 -7.83 2.28
C VAL A 239 -12.22 -7.63 1.98
N VAL A 240 -12.83 -8.47 1.13
CA VAL A 240 -14.28 -8.47 0.90
C VAL A 240 -15.04 -8.69 2.21
N ASP A 241 -14.67 -9.72 2.98
CA ASP A 241 -15.31 -10.04 4.26
C ASP A 241 -15.23 -8.85 5.23
N LEU A 242 -14.08 -8.17 5.30
CA LEU A 242 -13.91 -6.95 6.11
C LEU A 242 -14.76 -5.78 5.62
N MET A 243 -14.87 -5.58 4.30
CA MET A 243 -15.72 -4.54 3.72
C MET A 243 -17.20 -4.80 4.01
N ASP A 244 -17.62 -6.07 4.02
CA ASP A 244 -18.98 -6.49 4.35
C ASP A 244 -19.27 -6.32 5.85
N GLU A 245 -18.35 -6.74 6.72
CA GLU A 245 -18.44 -6.53 8.18
C GLU A 245 -18.53 -5.05 8.58
N LEU A 246 -17.90 -4.17 7.80
CA LEU A 246 -17.90 -2.71 8.01
C LEU A 246 -19.02 -1.99 7.25
N ASP A 247 -19.86 -2.71 6.50
CA ASP A 247 -20.96 -2.16 5.69
C ASP A 247 -20.49 -1.03 4.75
N LEU A 248 -19.34 -1.21 4.09
CA LEU A 248 -18.77 -0.16 3.24
C LEU A 248 -19.56 0.01 1.95
N GLY A 249 -19.95 1.24 1.64
CA GLY A 249 -20.64 1.60 0.40
C GLY A 249 -19.79 1.44 -0.87
N ALA A 250 -20.44 1.46 -2.03
CA ALA A 250 -19.81 1.19 -3.33
C ALA A 250 -18.62 2.11 -3.65
N ASP A 251 -18.73 3.41 -3.36
CA ASP A 251 -17.66 4.39 -3.63
C ASP A 251 -16.41 4.12 -2.79
N THR A 252 -16.58 3.77 -1.51
CA THR A 252 -15.48 3.39 -0.62
C THR A 252 -14.79 2.13 -1.14
N ARG A 253 -15.57 1.11 -1.53
CA ARG A 253 -15.02 -0.13 -2.09
C ARG A 253 -14.25 0.12 -3.38
N GLU A 254 -14.77 0.95 -4.28
CA GLU A 254 -14.09 1.32 -5.53
C GLU A 254 -12.73 1.97 -5.26
N ARG A 255 -12.68 2.92 -4.33
CA ARG A 255 -11.42 3.61 -3.95
C ARG A 255 -10.39 2.63 -3.40
N LEU A 256 -10.82 1.72 -2.52
CA LEU A 256 -9.95 0.68 -1.96
C LEU A 256 -9.43 -0.29 -3.02
N TRP A 257 -10.28 -0.70 -3.97
CA TRP A 257 -9.91 -1.66 -5.00
C TRP A 257 -9.02 -1.08 -6.09
N SER A 258 -9.20 0.18 -6.47
CA SER A 258 -8.49 0.71 -7.63
C SER A 258 -8.20 2.21 -7.57
N GLY A 259 -9.13 3.03 -7.08
CA GLY A 259 -8.98 4.50 -7.16
C GLY A 259 -7.73 5.03 -6.46
N THR A 260 -7.42 4.55 -5.26
CA THR A 260 -6.25 5.03 -4.49
C THR A 260 -4.94 4.57 -5.11
N ALA A 261 -4.85 3.31 -5.54
CA ALA A 261 -3.67 2.77 -6.21
C ALA A 261 -3.46 3.40 -7.60
N ALA A 262 -4.53 3.68 -8.35
CA ALA A 262 -4.43 4.35 -9.64
C ALA A 262 -3.88 5.77 -9.49
N ALA A 263 -4.37 6.54 -8.51
CA ALA A 263 -3.83 7.86 -8.19
C ALA A 263 -2.35 7.78 -7.75
N TRP A 264 -2.00 6.76 -6.96
CA TRP A 264 -0.61 6.51 -6.55
C TRP A 264 0.32 6.27 -7.72
N LEU A 265 -0.11 5.46 -8.69
CA LEU A 265 0.66 5.11 -9.88
C LEU A 265 0.61 6.20 -10.97
N GLY A 266 -0.32 7.15 -10.87
CA GLY A 266 -0.60 8.13 -11.93
C GLY A 266 -1.28 7.52 -13.15
N LEU A 267 -2.08 6.48 -12.94
CA LEU A 267 -2.90 5.85 -13.98
C LEU A 267 -4.21 6.63 -14.14
N SER A 268 -4.65 6.83 -15.38
CA SER A 268 -5.96 7.40 -15.65
C SER A 268 -7.04 6.40 -15.28
N THR A 269 -7.84 6.67 -14.25
CA THR A 269 -9.10 5.95 -14.04
C THR A 269 -10.09 6.46 -15.08
N ALA A 270 -10.46 5.63 -16.06
CA ALA A 270 -11.51 5.99 -17.01
C ALA A 270 -12.88 5.95 -16.29
N ALA A 271 -13.16 6.98 -15.47
CA ALA A 271 -14.46 7.24 -14.88
C ALA A 271 -14.52 8.70 -14.40
N THR A 272 -14.57 9.65 -15.32
CA THR A 272 -15.17 10.96 -15.04
C THR A 272 -16.09 11.28 -16.20
N THR A 273 -17.36 10.93 -16.03
CA THR A 273 -18.43 11.20 -16.97
C THR A 273 -18.52 12.71 -17.20
N THR A 274 -18.10 13.16 -18.38
CA THR A 274 -18.38 14.51 -18.87
C THR A 274 -19.89 14.68 -18.97
N THR A 275 -20.48 15.38 -18.01
CA THR A 275 -21.78 16.05 -18.19
C THR A 275 -21.62 17.51 -17.75
N LEU A 276 -20.98 18.30 -18.62
CA LEU A 276 -21.19 19.74 -18.64
C LEU A 276 -22.45 20.00 -19.48
N ALA A 277 -23.58 20.06 -18.80
CA ALA A 277 -24.81 20.63 -19.34
C ALA A 277 -25.47 21.51 -18.25
N GLY A 278 -25.61 22.81 -18.55
CA GLY A 278 -26.75 23.60 -18.09
C GLY A 278 -26.56 24.47 -16.84
N ALA A 279 -26.40 25.76 -17.09
CA ALA A 279 -26.63 26.92 -16.24
C ALA A 279 -27.68 26.79 -15.11
N HIS A 280 -27.45 27.45 -13.96
CA HIS A 280 -28.15 28.69 -13.59
C HIS A 280 -27.66 29.28 -12.25
N HIS A 281 -27.97 30.57 -12.11
CA HIS A 281 -27.42 31.59 -11.20
C HIS A 281 -28.29 31.76 -9.93
N VAL A 282 -27.62 32.14 -8.82
CA VAL A 282 -28.04 32.99 -7.65
C VAL A 282 -29.27 32.61 -6.81
N GLY A 283 -29.05 32.56 -5.48
CA GLY A 283 -30.07 32.87 -4.47
C GLY A 283 -29.53 32.78 -3.05
N ALA A 284 -29.52 33.89 -2.33
CA ALA A 284 -28.90 34.07 -1.02
C ALA A 284 -29.86 33.80 0.17
N ASP A 285 -29.24 33.57 1.33
CA ASP A 285 -29.63 34.00 2.68
C ASP A 285 -30.83 33.34 3.39
N THR A 286 -30.59 32.74 4.58
CA THR A 286 -31.05 33.24 5.89
C THR A 286 -30.88 32.21 7.04
N ALA A 287 -30.11 32.65 8.05
CA ALA A 287 -30.27 32.52 9.51
C ALA A 287 -31.16 31.43 10.18
N ARG A 288 -30.47 30.54 10.95
CA ARG A 288 -30.55 30.35 12.43
C ARG A 288 -31.79 29.67 13.10
N PRO A 289 -31.74 29.26 14.39
CA PRO A 289 -31.50 27.86 14.81
C PRO A 289 -32.62 27.28 15.71
N HIS A 290 -32.58 25.98 16.05
CA HIS A 290 -33.29 25.48 17.24
C HIS A 290 -32.52 24.37 17.97
N ALA A 291 -32.58 24.48 19.29
CA ALA A 291 -31.94 23.69 20.33
C ALA A 291 -32.82 22.54 20.85
N GLY A 292 -32.22 21.62 21.60
CA GLY A 292 -32.93 20.66 22.49
C GLY A 292 -32.10 19.40 22.74
N LEU A 293 -31.30 19.33 23.83
CA LEU A 293 -31.54 18.55 25.07
C LEU A 293 -31.69 17.02 24.83
N LEU A 294 -30.83 16.11 25.30
CA LEU A 294 -30.25 15.75 26.62
C LEU A 294 -30.83 14.42 27.16
N ALA A 295 -29.92 13.57 27.65
CA ALA A 295 -30.05 12.47 28.63
C ALA A 295 -30.83 11.20 28.22
N GLY A 296 -30.21 10.01 28.22
CA GLY A 296 -30.08 9.08 29.37
C GLY A 296 -30.89 7.82 29.01
N SER A 297 -30.61 6.56 29.36
CA SER A 297 -29.90 5.97 30.49
C SER A 297 -29.78 4.44 30.30
N SER A 298 -28.65 3.87 30.71
CA SER A 298 -28.45 2.66 31.55
C SER A 298 -29.20 1.33 31.35
N GLY A 299 -28.44 0.23 31.54
CA GLY A 299 -28.88 -1.12 31.95
C GLY A 299 -28.65 -2.17 30.84
N ALA A 300 -28.14 -3.38 31.06
CA ALA A 300 -27.81 -4.10 32.28
C ALA A 300 -26.85 -5.26 31.96
N SER A 301 -26.23 -5.77 33.02
CA SER A 301 -25.40 -6.96 33.18
C SER A 301 -25.95 -8.27 32.59
N GLY A 302 -25.05 -9.14 32.12
CA GLY A 302 -25.30 -10.56 31.87
C GLY A 302 -24.00 -11.36 31.90
N ALA A 303 -23.97 -12.43 32.68
CA ALA A 303 -22.81 -13.17 33.13
C ALA A 303 -22.35 -14.28 32.17
N GLY A 304 -21.11 -14.75 32.39
CA GLY A 304 -20.79 -16.18 32.40
C GLY A 304 -20.40 -16.81 31.06
N GLY A 305 -19.11 -17.14 30.93
CA GLY A 305 -18.62 -18.00 29.87
C GLY A 305 -17.10 -18.08 29.87
N GLY A 306 -16.51 -18.77 30.84
CA GLY A 306 -15.12 -19.20 30.79
C GLY A 306 -14.98 -20.25 29.69
N GLY A 307 -14.86 -19.80 28.45
CA GLY A 307 -14.45 -20.63 27.33
C GLY A 307 -12.93 -20.65 27.30
N ASP A 308 -12.34 -21.86 27.32
CA ASP A 308 -10.94 -22.07 26.98
C ASP A 308 -10.66 -21.36 25.65
N TYR A 309 -9.95 -20.24 25.72
CA TYR A 309 -9.55 -19.47 24.55
C TYR A 309 -8.34 -20.18 23.93
N ALA A 310 -8.57 -21.32 23.27
CA ALA A 310 -7.57 -21.90 22.40
C ALA A 310 -7.38 -20.93 21.22
N PRO A 311 -6.19 -20.32 21.02
CA PRO A 311 -5.96 -19.49 19.87
C PRO A 311 -6.28 -20.30 18.61
N ARG A 312 -7.11 -19.75 17.71
CA ARG A 312 -7.38 -20.41 16.43
C ARG A 312 -6.04 -20.72 15.76
N PRO A 313 -5.83 -21.94 15.24
CA PRO A 313 -4.55 -22.32 14.67
C PRO A 313 -4.16 -21.34 13.58
N TRP A 314 -3.09 -20.60 13.84
CA TRP A 314 -2.41 -19.76 12.85
C TRP A 314 -1.89 -20.69 11.76
N ARG A 315 -2.37 -20.51 10.52
CA ARG A 315 -1.73 -21.10 9.33
C ARG A 315 -0.89 -20.01 8.68
N PRO A 316 0.38 -19.81 9.07
CA PRO A 316 1.26 -18.97 8.29
C PRO A 316 1.54 -19.72 6.99
N VAL A 317 1.06 -19.18 5.88
CA VAL A 317 1.59 -19.52 4.56
C VAL A 317 1.94 -18.21 3.87
N CYS A 318 3.06 -17.64 4.32
CA CYS A 318 3.92 -16.75 3.54
C CYS A 318 5.24 -16.57 4.30
N CYS A 319 6.31 -17.09 3.68
CA CYS A 319 7.67 -16.61 3.79
C CYS A 319 8.05 -16.18 2.39
#